data_AF-A0A6B3NMI6-F1
#
_entry.id   AF-A0A6B3NMI6-F1
#
_cell.length_a   1.000
_cell.length_b   1.000
_cell.length_c   1.000
_cell.angle_alpha   90.00
_cell.angle_beta   90.00
_cell.angle_gamma   90.00
#
_symmetry.space_group_name_H-M   'P 1'
#
loop_
_entity.id
_entity.type
_entity.pdbx_description
1 polymer ?
#
loop_
_entity_poly.entity_id
_entity_poly.type
_entity_poly.pdbx_seq_one_letter_code
_entity_poly.pdbx_strand_id
1 'polypeptide(L)'
;GFRIELGEIEAALVKHPAVRETLVLAREDKPGNKRLVAYVVANLDELDSNAQTWETQSQLIRQLVPQLRSLVKQMLPEYMRPSAFVILEALPLNPNGKVDRWALPVPDTARPELEAAFVAPRTPTEQVLAEIFALLLEVEQVGVHDDFFELGGHSLLATQLITQLHKRLEVEVTVIDLFKVPTVAGVAERIEMINDRTYADD
;
A
#
# COMPACT_ATOMS: atom_id res chain seq x y z
N GLY A 1 -18.37 -2.05 -8.99
CA GLY A 1 -17.12 -1.28 -8.84
C GLY A 1 -17.46 0.03 -8.17
N PHE A 2 -16.67 0.45 -7.18
CA PHE A 2 -16.87 1.75 -6.53
C PHE A 2 -16.44 2.86 -7.49
N ARG A 3 -17.22 3.95 -7.54
CA ARG A 3 -16.80 5.19 -8.20
C ARG A 3 -15.85 5.90 -7.24
N ILE A 4 -14.59 6.05 -7.65
CA ILE A 4 -13.55 6.69 -6.85
C ILE A 4 -13.38 8.12 -7.35
N GLU A 5 -13.58 9.09 -6.46
CA GLU A 5 -13.37 10.50 -6.75
C GLU A 5 -11.93 10.87 -6.38
N LEU A 6 -11.03 10.87 -7.38
CA LEU A 6 -9.59 11.10 -7.15
C LEU A 6 -9.30 12.44 -6.48
N GLY A 7 -10.11 13.47 -6.78
CA GLY A 7 -10.00 14.79 -6.16
C GLY A 7 -10.27 14.80 -4.65
N GLU A 8 -11.03 13.84 -4.12
CA GLU A 8 -11.23 13.70 -2.67
C GLU A 8 -9.95 13.23 -1.98
N ILE A 9 -9.22 12.33 -2.63
CA ILE A 9 -7.93 11.81 -2.17
C ILE A 9 -6.89 12.94 -2.20
N GLU A 10 -6.84 13.69 -3.29
CA GLU A 10 -5.99 14.87 -3.43
C GLU A 10 -6.30 15.91 -2.35
N ALA A 11 -7.57 16.20 -2.11
CA ALA A 11 -8.01 17.14 -1.07
C ALA A 11 -7.65 16.68 0.36
N ALA A 12 -7.62 15.36 0.61
CA ALA A 12 -7.15 14.82 1.88
C ALA A 12 -5.63 15.01 2.05
N LEU A 13 -4.86 14.74 1.00
CA LEU A 13 -3.39 14.82 1.03
C LEU A 13 -2.87 16.25 1.22
N VAL A 14 -3.49 17.24 0.58
CA VAL A 14 -3.10 18.66 0.69
C VAL A 14 -3.33 19.23 2.10
N LYS A 15 -4.06 18.52 2.98
CA LYS A 15 -4.16 18.92 4.40
C LYS A 15 -2.87 18.68 5.19
N HIS A 16 -1.94 17.87 4.67
CA HIS A 16 -0.65 17.69 5.31
C HIS A 16 0.24 18.92 5.04
N PRO A 17 0.82 19.58 6.06
CA PRO A 17 1.58 20.83 5.87
C PRO A 17 2.76 20.72 4.91
N ALA A 18 3.37 19.54 4.81
CA ALA A 18 4.50 19.30 3.91
C ALA A 18 4.10 19.16 2.43
N VAL A 19 2.82 18.98 2.10
CA VAL A 19 2.34 18.72 0.74
C VAL A 19 2.10 20.04 0.03
N ARG A 20 2.90 20.33 -0.99
CA ARG A 20 2.74 21.51 -1.85
C ARG A 20 1.71 21.27 -2.95
N GLU A 21 1.87 20.16 -3.66
CA GLU A 21 1.01 19.76 -4.77
C GLU A 21 0.84 18.25 -4.74
N THR A 22 -0.27 17.76 -5.27
CA THR A 22 -0.48 16.32 -5.44
C THR A 22 -1.36 16.04 -6.64
N LEU A 23 -1.15 14.87 -7.23
CA LEU A 23 -2.01 14.28 -8.25
C LEU A 23 -2.22 12.81 -7.91
N VAL A 24 -3.47 12.37 -7.88
CA VAL A 24 -3.80 10.96 -7.68
C VAL A 24 -4.29 10.35 -8.99
N LEU A 25 -3.78 9.16 -9.32
CA LEU A 25 -4.15 8.42 -10.52
C LEU A 25 -4.47 6.97 -10.19
N ALA A 26 -5.49 6.44 -10.86
CA ALA A 26 -5.64 4.99 -11.02
C ALA A 26 -4.70 4.55 -12.15
N ARG A 27 -3.58 3.92 -11.79
CA ARG A 27 -2.59 3.39 -12.74
C ARG A 27 -2.80 1.92 -12.99
N GLU A 28 -2.53 1.51 -14.22
CA GLU A 28 -2.50 0.11 -14.67
C GLU A 28 -1.19 -0.12 -15.42
N ASP A 29 -0.11 -0.36 -14.67
CA ASP A 29 1.22 -0.58 -15.27
C ASP A 29 1.33 -2.00 -15.87
N LYS A 30 0.49 -2.94 -15.40
CA LYS A 30 0.32 -4.30 -15.93
C LYS A 30 -1.17 -4.59 -16.15
N PRO A 31 -1.56 -5.31 -17.22
CA PRO A 31 -2.96 -5.65 -17.46
C PRO A 31 -3.62 -6.31 -16.25
N GLY A 32 -4.74 -5.76 -15.79
CA GLY A 32 -5.50 -6.22 -14.62
C GLY A 32 -5.02 -5.68 -13.27
N ASN A 33 -3.82 -5.09 -13.18
CA ASN A 33 -3.28 -4.54 -11.94
C ASN A 33 -3.55 -3.02 -11.84
N LYS A 34 -4.81 -2.68 -11.57
CA LYS A 34 -5.22 -1.30 -11.30
C LYS A 34 -4.99 -0.94 -9.83
N ARG A 35 -4.20 0.11 -9.59
CA ARG A 35 -3.90 0.63 -8.25
C ARG A 35 -3.96 2.14 -8.19
N LEU A 36 -4.34 2.68 -7.03
CA LEU A 36 -4.28 4.12 -6.77
C LEU A 36 -2.85 4.52 -6.40
N VAL A 37 -2.34 5.56 -7.06
CA VAL A 37 -1.00 6.10 -6.86
C VAL A 37 -1.12 7.60 -6.59
N ALA A 38 -0.53 8.07 -5.50
CA ALA A 38 -0.41 9.48 -5.19
C ALA A 38 0.98 9.99 -5.57
N TYR A 39 1.04 10.93 -6.51
CA TYR A 39 2.23 11.72 -6.79
C TYR A 39 2.18 12.97 -5.92
N VAL A 40 3.24 13.21 -5.16
CA VAL A 40 3.27 14.26 -4.15
C VAL A 40 4.51 15.10 -4.37
N VAL A 41 4.33 16.41 -4.47
CA VAL A 41 5.41 17.37 -4.39
C VAL A 41 5.45 17.91 -2.97
N ALA A 42 6.56 17.68 -2.28
CA ALA A 42 6.73 18.05 -0.88
C ALA A 42 7.69 19.23 -0.74
N ASN A 43 7.43 20.10 0.22
CA ASN A 43 8.36 21.17 0.62
C ASN A 43 9.43 20.60 1.56
N LEU A 44 10.32 19.74 1.06
CA LEU A 44 11.35 19.11 1.89
C LEU A 44 12.30 20.14 2.54
N ASP A 45 12.58 21.24 1.85
CA ASP A 45 13.42 22.34 2.36
C ASP A 45 12.78 23.09 3.55
N GLU A 46 11.45 23.08 3.64
CA GLU A 46 10.72 23.67 4.78
C GLU A 46 10.69 22.70 5.98
N LEU A 47 10.83 21.40 5.75
CA LEU A 47 10.91 20.40 6.82
C LEU A 47 12.28 20.39 7.49
N ASP A 48 13.34 20.56 6.72
CA ASP A 48 14.71 20.73 7.24
C ASP A 48 15.53 21.59 6.27
N SER A 49 16.05 22.72 6.76
CA SER A 49 16.88 23.64 5.97
C SER A 49 18.20 23.00 5.49
N ASN A 50 18.58 21.84 6.04
CA ASN A 50 19.73 21.05 5.62
C ASN A 50 19.38 19.92 4.63
N ALA A 51 18.17 19.91 4.05
CA ALA A 51 17.71 18.93 3.05
C ALA A 51 18.41 19.05 1.67
N GLN A 52 19.71 19.37 1.67
CA GLN A 52 20.51 19.60 0.45
C GLN A 52 21.19 18.32 -0.05
N THR A 53 21.26 17.27 0.77
CA THR A 53 21.86 15.98 0.40
C THR A 53 20.77 14.94 0.11
N TRP A 54 21.09 14.00 -0.79
CA TRP A 54 20.18 12.91 -1.13
C TRP A 54 19.88 12.02 0.08
N GLU A 55 20.83 11.86 1.01
CA GLU A 55 20.62 11.09 2.25
C GLU A 55 19.55 11.73 3.14
N THR A 56 19.65 13.04 3.38
CA THR A 56 18.68 13.77 4.21
C THR A 56 17.31 13.79 3.57
N GLN A 57 17.23 14.03 2.25
CA GLN A 57 15.95 13.98 1.53
C GLN A 57 15.33 12.58 1.59
N SER A 58 16.13 11.53 1.44
CA SER A 58 15.65 10.14 1.56
C SER A 58 15.11 9.85 2.96
N GLN A 59 15.75 10.35 4.02
CA GLN A 59 15.26 10.21 5.39
C GLN A 59 13.94 10.95 5.61
N LEU A 60 13.82 12.19 5.12
CA LEU A 60 12.58 12.96 5.21
C LEU A 60 11.44 12.29 4.46
N ILE A 61 11.69 11.74 3.26
CA ILE A 61 10.70 10.99 2.48
C ILE A 61 10.23 9.75 3.25
N ARG A 62 11.16 8.98 3.85
CA ARG A 62 10.84 7.81 4.69
C ARG A 62 9.98 8.16 5.90
N GLN A 63 10.09 9.38 6.42
CA GLN A 63 9.25 9.86 7.52
C GLN A 63 7.90 10.42 7.04
N LEU A 64 7.87 11.06 5.87
CA LEU A 64 6.68 11.71 5.31
C LEU A 64 5.65 10.70 4.81
N VAL A 65 6.07 9.67 4.08
CA VAL A 65 5.14 8.69 3.46
C VAL A 65 4.23 8.02 4.51
N PRO A 66 4.73 7.52 5.67
CA PRO A 66 3.88 6.99 6.73
C PRO A 66 2.88 8.01 7.28
N GLN A 67 3.26 9.30 7.39
CA GLN A 67 2.36 10.36 7.84
C GLN A 67 1.21 10.59 6.85
N LEU A 68 1.52 10.61 5.54
CA LEU A 68 0.50 10.74 4.49
C LEU A 68 -0.45 9.54 4.47
N ARG A 69 0.07 8.32 4.64
CA ARG A 69 -0.77 7.11 4.78
C ARG A 69 -1.70 7.22 5.97
N SER A 70 -1.18 7.60 7.13
CA SER A 70 -1.98 7.75 8.36
C SER A 70 -3.08 8.81 8.18
N LEU A 71 -2.74 9.95 7.57
CA LEU A 71 -3.70 11.02 7.27
C LEU A 71 -4.84 10.52 6.38
N VAL A 72 -4.50 9.87 5.26
CA VAL A 72 -5.51 9.32 4.35
C VAL A 72 -6.34 8.23 5.03
N LYS A 73 -5.72 7.36 5.83
CA LYS A 73 -6.42 6.30 6.59
C LYS A 73 -7.44 6.85 7.58
N GLN A 74 -7.19 8.00 8.19
CA GLN A 74 -8.12 8.64 9.13
C GLN A 74 -9.30 9.32 8.43
N MET A 75 -9.11 9.72 7.18
CA MET A 75 -10.08 10.55 6.46
C MET A 75 -10.91 9.80 5.42
N LEU A 76 -10.33 8.79 4.80
CA LEU A 76 -10.91 8.15 3.62
C LEU A 76 -11.20 6.67 3.89
N PRO A 77 -12.26 6.15 3.26
CA PRO A 77 -12.51 4.72 3.28
C PRO A 77 -11.39 3.98 2.56
N GLU A 78 -11.23 2.72 2.92
CA GLU A 78 -10.10 1.90 2.50
C GLU A 78 -9.88 1.83 0.98
N TYR A 79 -10.95 1.69 0.20
CA TYR A 79 -10.87 1.58 -1.26
C TYR A 79 -10.45 2.87 -1.97
N MET A 80 -10.37 4.00 -1.25
CA MET A 80 -9.86 5.28 -1.74
C MET A 80 -8.42 5.54 -1.31
N ARG A 81 -7.79 4.64 -0.54
CA ARG A 81 -6.42 4.85 -0.05
C ARG A 81 -5.43 4.54 -1.17
N PRO A 82 -4.51 5.45 -1.52
CA PRO A 82 -3.42 5.16 -2.44
C PRO A 82 -2.59 4.00 -1.91
N SER A 83 -2.33 3.02 -2.77
CA SER A 83 -1.43 1.95 -2.39
C SER A 83 0.00 2.46 -2.43
N ALA A 84 0.38 3.32 -3.39
CA ALA A 84 1.74 3.87 -3.53
C ALA A 84 1.78 5.40 -3.45
N PHE A 85 2.89 5.91 -2.94
CA PHE A 85 3.22 7.34 -2.84
C PHE A 85 4.55 7.58 -3.54
N VAL A 86 4.59 8.53 -4.47
CA VAL A 86 5.81 8.89 -5.20
C VAL A 86 6.09 10.36 -4.94
N ILE A 87 7.22 10.63 -4.27
CA ILE A 87 7.65 12.00 -4.01
C ILE A 87 8.42 12.52 -5.21
N LEU A 88 8.04 13.71 -5.68
CA LEU A 88 8.64 14.39 -6.83
C LEU A 88 9.12 15.78 -6.42
N GLU A 89 10.14 16.29 -7.10
CA GLU A 89 10.54 17.70 -6.99
C GLU A 89 9.47 18.64 -7.60
N ALA A 90 8.84 18.20 -8.70
CA ALA A 90 7.75 18.89 -9.36
C ALA A 90 6.89 17.92 -10.18
N LEU A 91 5.63 18.27 -10.42
CA LEU A 91 4.79 17.56 -11.39
C LEU A 91 5.28 17.86 -12.82
N PRO A 92 5.47 16.85 -13.68
CA PRO A 92 5.85 17.08 -15.06
C PRO A 92 4.74 17.81 -15.79
N LEU A 93 5.09 18.82 -16.59
CA LEU A 93 4.14 19.62 -17.36
C LEU A 93 4.36 19.40 -18.86
N ASN A 94 3.26 19.36 -19.61
CA ASN A 94 3.30 19.39 -21.07
C ASN A 94 3.55 20.82 -21.59
N PRO A 95 3.76 21.04 -22.90
CA PRO A 95 4.00 22.38 -23.47
C PRO A 95 2.88 23.41 -23.21
N ASN A 96 1.68 22.96 -22.83
CA ASN A 96 0.55 23.83 -22.48
C ASN A 96 0.47 24.14 -20.97
N GLY A 97 1.47 23.74 -20.17
CA GLY A 97 1.51 23.96 -18.73
C GLY A 97 0.56 23.08 -17.92
N LYS A 98 -0.03 22.04 -18.53
CA LYS A 98 -0.86 21.05 -17.81
C LYS A 98 -0.02 19.85 -17.41
N VAL A 99 -0.40 19.17 -16.32
CA VAL A 99 0.31 17.97 -15.88
C VAL A 99 0.34 16.91 -16.97
N ASP A 100 1.55 16.48 -17.33
CA ASP A 100 1.80 15.40 -18.27
C ASP A 100 1.79 14.06 -17.54
N ARG A 101 0.62 13.40 -17.58
CA ARG A 101 0.41 12.13 -16.89
C ARG A 101 1.25 10.97 -17.45
N TRP A 102 1.72 11.08 -18.69
CA TRP A 102 2.53 10.05 -19.34
C TRP A 102 4.00 10.14 -18.90
N ALA A 103 4.45 11.31 -18.48
CA ALA A 103 5.79 11.54 -17.96
C ALA A 103 5.94 11.18 -16.47
N LEU A 104 4.87 10.76 -15.80
CA LEU A 104 4.91 10.38 -14.39
C LEU A 104 5.61 9.03 -14.20
N PRO A 105 6.61 8.95 -13.30
CA PRO A 105 7.35 7.73 -13.07
C PRO A 105 6.46 6.62 -12.52
N VAL A 106 6.81 5.37 -12.86
CA VAL A 106 6.17 4.19 -12.26
C VAL A 106 6.61 4.11 -10.79
N PRO A 107 5.69 3.90 -9.83
CA PRO A 107 6.06 3.71 -8.44
C PRO A 107 6.94 2.49 -8.28
N ASP A 108 8.05 2.66 -7.58
CA ASP A 108 8.94 1.56 -7.23
C ASP A 108 8.16 0.53 -6.39
N THR A 109 8.38 -0.76 -6.67
CA THR A 109 7.77 -1.85 -5.88
C THR A 109 8.53 -2.08 -4.58
N ALA A 110 9.83 -1.75 -4.57
CA ALA A 110 10.64 -1.71 -3.37
C ALA A 110 10.19 -0.55 -2.48
N ARG A 111 9.70 -0.89 -1.28
CA ARG A 111 9.31 0.09 -0.26
C ARG A 111 10.32 0.04 0.87
N PRO A 112 11.42 0.78 0.75
CA PRO A 112 12.49 0.69 1.73
C PRO A 112 12.06 1.23 3.10
N GLU A 113 10.92 1.92 3.23
CA GLU A 113 10.31 2.25 4.53
C GLU A 113 9.86 1.01 5.34
N LEU A 114 9.50 -0.09 4.67
CA LEU A 114 9.03 -1.33 5.31
C LEU A 114 10.17 -2.26 5.75
N GLU A 115 11.37 -2.11 5.17
CA GLU A 115 12.55 -2.93 5.50
C GLU A 115 12.98 -2.83 6.98
N ALA A 116 12.69 -1.70 7.65
CA ALA A 116 13.16 -1.44 9.00
C ALA A 116 12.46 -2.27 10.10
N ALA A 117 11.39 -3.01 9.77
CA ALA A 117 10.58 -3.76 10.75
C ALA A 117 10.37 -5.24 10.39
N PHE A 118 11.24 -5.83 9.56
CA PHE A 118 11.08 -7.21 9.12
C PHE A 118 11.09 -8.21 10.29
N VAL A 119 10.02 -8.99 10.42
CA VAL A 119 9.91 -10.13 11.33
C VAL A 119 9.51 -11.34 10.50
N ALA A 120 10.35 -12.38 10.49
CA ALA A 120 10.14 -13.56 9.68
C ALA A 120 8.88 -14.36 10.11
N PRO A 121 8.21 -15.06 9.18
CA PRO A 121 7.14 -16.01 9.48
C PRO A 121 7.55 -17.05 10.54
N ARG A 122 6.67 -17.24 11.53
CA ARG A 122 6.92 -18.02 12.74
C ARG A 122 6.19 -19.35 12.74
N THR A 123 5.03 -19.40 12.07
CA THR A 123 4.19 -20.61 11.96
C THR A 123 4.09 -21.11 10.52
N PRO A 124 3.72 -22.39 10.28
CA PRO A 124 3.48 -22.89 8.92
C PRO A 124 2.42 -22.09 8.16
N THR A 125 1.36 -21.64 8.84
CA THR A 125 0.31 -20.80 8.26
C THR A 125 0.87 -19.46 7.81
N GLU A 126 1.69 -18.81 8.66
CA GLU A 126 2.36 -17.56 8.30
C GLU A 126 3.34 -17.73 7.13
N GLN A 127 4.05 -18.86 7.05
CA GLN A 127 4.97 -19.16 5.94
C GLN A 127 4.21 -19.23 4.61
N VAL A 128 3.14 -20.01 4.55
CA VAL A 128 2.30 -20.12 3.34
C VAL A 128 1.70 -18.76 2.96
N LEU A 129 1.21 -17.99 3.94
CA LEU A 129 0.68 -16.65 3.69
C LEU A 129 1.73 -15.70 3.13
N ALA A 130 2.91 -15.64 3.74
CA ALA A 130 4.01 -14.78 3.30
C ALA A 130 4.47 -15.15 1.88
N GLU A 131 4.54 -16.45 1.54
CA GLU A 131 4.85 -16.90 0.17
C GLU A 131 3.81 -16.45 -0.86
N ILE A 132 2.51 -16.58 -0.53
CA ILE A 132 1.45 -16.14 -1.44
C ILE A 132 1.47 -14.61 -1.59
N PHE A 133 1.68 -13.87 -0.50
CA PHE A 133 1.83 -12.42 -0.54
C PHE A 133 2.99 -12.02 -1.44
N ALA A 134 4.19 -12.56 -1.21
CA ALA A 134 5.39 -12.28 -1.99
C ALA A 134 5.16 -12.54 -3.49
N LEU A 135 4.52 -13.66 -3.83
CA LEU A 135 4.20 -14.02 -5.21
C LEU A 135 3.21 -13.05 -5.86
N LEU A 136 2.12 -12.70 -5.17
CA LEU A 136 1.07 -11.85 -5.73
C LEU A 136 1.48 -10.38 -5.83
N LEU A 137 2.31 -9.93 -4.89
CA LEU A 137 2.76 -8.54 -4.77
C LEU A 137 4.10 -8.31 -5.49
N GLU A 138 4.73 -9.39 -5.98
CA GLU A 138 6.02 -9.39 -6.67
C GLU A 138 7.12 -8.71 -5.85
N VAL A 139 7.16 -9.02 -4.54
CA VAL A 139 8.20 -8.57 -3.61
C VAL A 139 9.08 -9.74 -3.20
N GLU A 140 10.34 -9.48 -2.89
CA GLU A 140 11.31 -10.53 -2.56
C GLU A 140 10.99 -11.24 -1.24
N GLN A 141 10.58 -10.47 -0.23
CA GLN A 141 10.31 -10.97 1.11
C GLN A 141 9.14 -10.22 1.76
N VAL A 142 8.37 -10.94 2.59
CA VAL A 142 7.24 -10.42 3.36
C VAL A 142 7.38 -10.86 4.81
N GLY A 143 7.38 -9.90 5.73
CA GLY A 143 7.36 -10.11 7.17
C GLY A 143 5.94 -10.29 7.72
N VAL A 144 5.82 -10.80 8.95
CA VAL A 144 4.52 -11.13 9.55
C VAL A 144 3.63 -9.90 9.81
N HIS A 145 4.22 -8.71 9.88
CA HIS A 145 3.52 -7.45 10.14
C HIS A 145 3.31 -6.61 8.88
N ASP A 146 3.76 -7.09 7.71
CA ASP A 146 3.56 -6.35 6.48
C ASP A 146 2.10 -6.42 6.06
N ASP A 147 1.52 -5.25 5.82
CA ASP A 147 0.14 -5.08 5.38
C ASP A 147 0.05 -5.30 3.87
N PHE A 148 -0.86 -6.20 3.46
CA PHE A 148 -1.09 -6.59 2.07
C PHE A 148 -1.32 -5.38 1.15
N PHE A 149 -2.14 -4.43 1.60
CA PHE A 149 -2.52 -3.25 0.82
C PHE A 149 -1.41 -2.20 0.85
N GLU A 150 -0.69 -2.10 1.97
CA GLU A 150 0.53 -1.29 2.05
C GLU A 150 1.69 -1.86 1.25
N LEU A 151 1.70 -3.14 0.89
CA LEU A 151 2.65 -3.70 -0.06
C LEU A 151 2.23 -3.51 -1.53
N GLY A 152 1.07 -2.91 -1.79
CA GLY A 152 0.56 -2.69 -3.15
C GLY A 152 -0.63 -3.56 -3.53
N GLY A 153 -1.12 -4.37 -2.59
CA GLY A 153 -2.33 -5.16 -2.74
C GLY A 153 -3.55 -4.31 -3.07
N HIS A 154 -4.47 -4.90 -3.84
CA HIS A 154 -5.74 -4.29 -4.21
C HIS A 154 -6.80 -5.39 -4.36
N SER A 155 -8.06 -5.02 -4.60
CA SER A 155 -9.19 -5.97 -4.53
C SER A 155 -9.04 -7.21 -5.43
N LEU A 156 -8.46 -7.09 -6.62
CA LEU A 156 -8.24 -8.24 -7.50
C LEU A 156 -7.18 -9.20 -6.91
N LEU A 157 -6.04 -8.66 -6.45
CA LEU A 157 -5.02 -9.47 -5.78
C LEU A 157 -5.57 -10.08 -4.48
N ALA A 158 -6.42 -9.36 -3.75
CA ALA A 158 -7.10 -9.90 -2.58
C ALA A 158 -7.99 -11.09 -2.94
N THR A 159 -8.79 -11.01 -4.02
CA THR A 159 -9.58 -12.15 -4.50
C THR A 159 -8.69 -13.34 -4.92
N GLN A 160 -7.55 -13.07 -5.56
CA GLN A 160 -6.58 -14.10 -5.92
C GLN A 160 -5.95 -14.74 -4.68
N LEU A 161 -5.58 -13.95 -3.67
CA LEU A 161 -5.09 -14.41 -2.38
C LEU A 161 -6.09 -15.36 -1.72
N ILE A 162 -7.35 -14.94 -1.58
CA ILE A 162 -8.41 -15.79 -0.99
C ILE A 162 -8.54 -17.12 -1.76
N THR A 163 -8.50 -17.07 -3.09
CA THR A 163 -8.56 -18.28 -3.93
C THR A 163 -7.38 -19.22 -3.67
N GLN A 164 -6.17 -18.68 -3.46
CA GLN A 164 -4.98 -19.47 -3.16
C GLN A 164 -5.04 -20.06 -1.74
N LEU A 165 -5.51 -19.30 -0.76
CA LEU A 165 -5.67 -19.77 0.61
C LEU A 165 -6.66 -20.92 0.70
N HIS A 166 -7.82 -20.79 0.05
CA HIS A 166 -8.79 -21.89 -0.02
C HIS A 166 -8.17 -23.14 -0.66
N LYS A 167 -7.38 -23.00 -1.73
CA LYS A 167 -6.75 -24.15 -2.40
C LYS A 167 -5.64 -24.82 -1.58
N ARG A 168 -4.88 -24.07 -0.79
CA ARG A 168 -3.69 -24.59 -0.08
C ARG A 168 -3.98 -25.00 1.36
N LEU A 169 -4.95 -24.36 2.00
CA LEU A 169 -5.22 -24.51 3.42
C LEU A 169 -6.65 -24.99 3.70
N GLU A 170 -7.52 -25.08 2.67
CA GLU A 170 -8.93 -25.48 2.80
C GLU A 170 -9.74 -24.58 3.77
N VAL A 171 -9.38 -23.29 3.83
CA VAL A 171 -10.00 -22.29 4.70
C VAL A 171 -10.87 -21.30 3.93
N GLU A 172 -11.99 -20.90 4.51
CA GLU A 172 -12.87 -19.87 3.96
C GLU A 172 -12.60 -18.49 4.60
N VAL A 173 -11.49 -17.87 4.19
CA VAL A 173 -11.22 -16.46 4.52
C VAL A 173 -11.93 -15.57 3.51
N THR A 174 -12.67 -14.55 3.96
CA THR A 174 -13.31 -13.61 3.04
C THR A 174 -12.41 -12.42 2.74
N VAL A 175 -12.67 -11.71 1.64
CA VAL A 175 -12.02 -10.42 1.37
C VAL A 175 -12.27 -9.40 2.49
N ILE A 176 -13.43 -9.49 3.16
CA ILE A 176 -13.77 -8.63 4.31
C ILE A 176 -12.86 -8.95 5.50
N ASP A 177 -12.51 -10.22 5.72
CA ASP A 177 -11.58 -10.61 6.78
C ASP A 177 -10.19 -10.04 6.52
N LEU A 178 -9.69 -10.17 5.28
CA LEU A 178 -8.40 -9.59 4.89
C LEU A 178 -8.35 -8.08 5.15
N PHE A 179 -9.43 -7.35 4.84
CA PHE A 179 -9.48 -5.91 5.09
C PHE A 179 -9.43 -5.54 6.58
N LYS A 180 -9.93 -6.39 7.47
CA LYS A 180 -9.88 -6.15 8.92
C LYS A 180 -8.51 -6.39 9.51
N VAL A 181 -7.81 -7.41 9.00
CA VAL A 181 -6.52 -7.88 9.52
C VAL A 181 -5.54 -8.11 8.35
N PRO A 182 -5.11 -7.04 7.66
CA PRO A 182 -4.41 -7.13 6.38
C PRO A 182 -2.97 -7.62 6.46
N THR A 183 -2.49 -8.02 7.63
CA THR A 183 -1.12 -8.52 7.84
C THR A 183 -1.07 -10.04 7.81
N VAL A 184 0.10 -10.62 7.49
CA VAL A 184 0.30 -12.07 7.54
C VAL A 184 -0.09 -12.66 8.90
N ALA A 185 0.37 -12.06 10.01
CA ALA A 185 0.00 -12.48 11.36
C ALA A 185 -1.51 -12.38 11.61
N GLY A 186 -2.13 -11.27 11.21
CA GLY A 186 -3.55 -11.05 11.42
C GLY A 186 -4.44 -12.02 10.65
N VAL A 187 -4.08 -12.34 9.39
CA VAL A 187 -4.79 -13.35 8.61
C VAL A 187 -4.57 -14.75 9.20
N ALA A 188 -3.37 -15.06 9.67
CA ALA A 188 -3.07 -16.35 10.32
C ALA A 188 -3.93 -16.55 11.57
N GLU A 189 -3.99 -15.56 12.47
CA GLU A 189 -4.86 -15.60 13.66
C GLU A 189 -6.33 -15.78 13.27
N ARG A 190 -6.78 -15.11 12.20
CA ARG A 190 -8.15 -15.25 11.72
C ARG A 190 -8.45 -16.66 11.21
N ILE A 191 -7.50 -17.29 10.52
CA ILE A 191 -7.60 -18.69 10.07
C ILE A 191 -7.72 -19.63 11.27
N GLU A 192 -6.88 -19.46 12.30
CA GLU A 192 -6.91 -20.27 13.52
C GLU A 192 -8.28 -20.17 14.21
N MET A 193 -8.83 -18.96 14.35
CA MET A 193 -10.18 -18.76 14.92
C MET A 193 -11.30 -19.41 14.10
N ILE A 194 -11.16 -19.51 12.78
CA ILE A 194 -12.15 -20.19 11.92
C ILE A 194 -12.07 -21.69 12.18
N ASN A 195 -10.87 -22.26 12.21
CA ASN A 195 -10.66 -23.68 12.46
C ASN A 195 -11.18 -24.10 13.84
N ASP A 196 -10.87 -23.33 14.90
CA ASP A 196 -11.34 -23.64 16.27
C ASP A 196 -12.87 -23.65 16.40
N ARG A 197 -13.59 -22.83 15.62
CA ARG A 197 -15.05 -22.81 15.62
C ARG A 197 -15.64 -24.03 14.91
N THR A 198 -15.03 -24.45 13.81
CA THR A 198 -15.45 -25.67 13.11
C THR A 198 -15.33 -26.91 14.01
N TYR A 199 -14.33 -26.95 14.91
CA TYR A 199 -14.17 -28.06 15.86
C TYR A 199 -15.01 -27.93 17.15
N ALA A 200 -15.63 -26.77 17.41
CA ALA A 200 -16.46 -26.56 18.61
C ALA A 200 -17.95 -26.88 18.38
N ASP A 201 -18.39 -26.95 17.12
CA ASP A 201 -19.75 -27.26 16.70
C ASP A 201 -19.95 -28.76 16.33
N ASP A 202 -18.90 -29.58 16.42
CA ASP A 202 -18.89 -31.06 16.29
C ASP A 202 -18.83 -31.76 17.66
#